data_AF-A0A4Q3WG41-F1
#
_entry.id   AF-A0A4Q3WG41-F1
#
_cell.length_a   1.000
_cell.length_b   1.000
_cell.length_c   1.000
_cell.angle_alpha   90.00
_cell.angle_beta   90.00
_cell.angle_gamma   90.00
#
_symmetry.space_group_name_H-M   'P 1'
#
loop_
_entity.id
_entity.type
_entity.pdbx_description
1 polymer ?
#
loop_
_entity_poly.entity_id
_entity_poly.type
_entity_poly.pdbx_seq_one_letter_code
_entity_poly.pdbx_strand_id
1 'polypeptide(L)'
;MLYCIHIPSPCVSPSFSEQSMSLTEIEIGQISKLEELLDYAFRDRELALHALSVPTIANGNSYENYQYLEFYGDRVYNLCVITLLNQKHKMRVSPRKLDARMKHVVSNSHLAKMAQRSGLTNLALKDGKIFQAVTKRHASDIMEAVYGAVFIDSGNDFATIFNIHLALEENTTPLSKSAPISPQQNAAL
;
A
#
# COMPACT_ATOMS: atom_id res chain seq x y z
N MET A 1 -22.00 5.49 -30.28
CA MET A 1 -20.60 5.21 -30.68
C MET A 1 -19.89 4.58 -29.49
N LEU A 2 -19.98 3.26 -29.37
CA LEU A 2 -19.15 2.49 -28.44
C LEU A 2 -17.81 2.28 -29.14
N TYR A 3 -16.72 2.77 -28.55
CA TYR A 3 -15.39 2.38 -28.98
C TYR A 3 -15.23 0.89 -28.68
N CYS A 4 -15.20 0.06 -29.73
CA CYS A 4 -14.62 -1.28 -29.66
C CYS A 4 -13.14 -1.11 -29.36
N ILE A 5 -12.79 -1.06 -28.08
CA ILE A 5 -11.42 -1.32 -27.65
C ILE A 5 -11.18 -2.78 -28.02
N HIS A 6 -10.42 -2.99 -29.08
CA HIS A 6 -9.84 -4.30 -29.36
C HIS A 6 -8.93 -4.60 -28.18
N ILE A 7 -9.42 -5.36 -27.20
CA ILE A 7 -8.59 -5.93 -26.16
C ILE A 7 -7.78 -7.00 -26.89
N PRO A 8 -6.48 -6.79 -27.18
CA PRO A 8 -5.67 -7.87 -27.72
C PRO A 8 -5.79 -9.05 -26.76
N SER A 9 -5.86 -10.28 -27.30
CA SER A 9 -5.79 -11.54 -26.54
C SER A 9 -4.86 -11.37 -25.35
N PRO A 10 -5.20 -11.88 -24.14
CA PRO A 10 -4.51 -11.58 -22.90
C PRO A 10 -3.03 -11.59 -23.17
N CYS A 11 -2.45 -10.37 -23.26
CA CYS A 11 -1.05 -10.22 -23.55
C CYS A 11 -0.38 -11.05 -22.48
N VAL A 12 0.38 -12.04 -22.95
CA VAL A 12 1.35 -12.79 -22.16
C VAL A 12 1.88 -11.81 -21.12
N SER A 13 1.63 -12.10 -19.84
CA SER A 13 2.21 -11.36 -18.71
C SER A 13 3.62 -10.97 -19.12
N PRO A 14 4.08 -9.72 -18.92
CA PRO A 14 5.45 -9.37 -19.21
C PRO A 14 6.29 -10.47 -18.57
N SER A 15 6.91 -11.30 -19.39
CA SER A 15 7.81 -12.32 -18.92
C SER A 15 8.91 -11.49 -18.28
N PHE A 16 8.88 -11.41 -16.95
CA PHE A 16 10.01 -10.97 -16.14
C PHE A 16 11.21 -11.67 -16.79
N SER A 17 12.08 -10.86 -17.38
CA SER A 17 13.25 -11.35 -18.07
C SER A 17 13.93 -12.40 -17.20
N GLU A 18 14.20 -13.58 -17.76
CA GLU A 18 14.92 -14.69 -17.13
C GLU A 18 16.39 -14.31 -16.83
N GLN A 19 16.60 -13.27 -16.04
CA GLN A 19 17.82 -13.01 -15.33
C GLN A 19 17.43 -13.10 -13.86
N SER A 20 17.60 -14.29 -13.30
CA SER A 20 17.59 -14.51 -11.85
C SER A 20 18.55 -13.50 -11.21
N MET A 21 18.05 -12.34 -10.78
CA MET A 21 18.81 -11.40 -10.00
C MET A 21 19.07 -12.08 -8.66
N SER A 22 20.33 -12.43 -8.39
CA SER A 22 20.68 -12.91 -7.06
C SER A 22 20.52 -11.74 -6.09
N LEU A 23 19.49 -11.80 -5.25
CA LEU A 23 19.29 -10.81 -4.19
C LEU A 23 20.53 -10.75 -3.30
N THR A 24 20.97 -9.53 -2.99
CA THR A 24 22.03 -9.29 -2.03
C THR A 24 21.57 -9.60 -0.61
N GLU A 25 22.52 -9.82 0.31
CA GLU A 25 22.20 -10.03 1.74
C GLU A 25 21.40 -8.85 2.34
N ILE A 26 21.68 -7.62 1.89
CA ILE A 26 20.95 -6.43 2.33
C ILE A 26 19.49 -6.51 1.86
N GLU A 27 19.26 -6.81 0.59
CA GLU A 27 17.91 -6.92 0.02
C GLU A 27 17.11 -8.02 0.70
N ILE A 28 17.70 -9.20 0.88
CA ILE A 28 17.08 -10.32 1.61
C ILE A 28 16.71 -9.91 3.03
N GLY A 29 17.60 -9.18 3.71
CA GLY A 29 17.36 -8.69 5.07
C GLY A 29 16.20 -7.69 5.16
N GLN A 30 16.07 -6.78 4.19
CA GLN A 30 14.99 -5.80 4.17
C GLN A 30 13.64 -6.44 3.78
N ILE A 31 13.65 -7.39 2.83
CA ILE A 31 12.47 -8.19 2.47
C ILE A 31 11.99 -8.98 3.69
N SER A 32 12.88 -9.66 4.41
CA SER A 32 12.51 -10.44 5.59
C SER A 32 11.88 -9.58 6.69
N LYS A 33 12.41 -8.37 6.92
CA LYS A 33 11.81 -7.41 7.86
C LYS A 33 10.46 -6.88 7.38
N LEU A 34 10.28 -6.75 6.07
CA LEU A 34 8.98 -6.37 5.50
C LEU A 34 7.97 -7.50 5.73
N GLU A 35 8.35 -8.75 5.44
CA GLU A 35 7.51 -9.93 5.68
C GLU A 35 7.07 -10.02 7.16
N GLU A 36 8.00 -9.78 8.09
CA GLU A 36 7.72 -9.73 9.53
C GLU A 36 6.80 -8.56 9.90
N LEU A 37 7.06 -7.36 9.37
CA LEU A 37 6.26 -6.16 9.65
C LEU A 37 4.80 -6.33 9.20
N LEU A 38 4.58 -7.03 8.09
CA LEU A 38 3.27 -7.21 7.48
C LEU A 38 2.56 -8.49 7.97
N ASP A 39 3.26 -9.38 8.67
CA ASP A 39 2.82 -10.77 8.90
C ASP A 39 2.38 -11.45 7.59
N TYR A 40 3.17 -11.24 6.52
CA TYR A 40 2.87 -11.69 5.16
C TYR A 40 4.13 -12.20 4.47
N ALA A 41 4.12 -13.47 4.04
CA ALA A 41 5.22 -14.07 3.28
C ALA A 41 4.99 -13.92 1.77
N PHE A 42 5.89 -13.26 1.06
CA PHE A 42 5.77 -13.06 -0.38
C PHE A 42 6.09 -14.34 -1.14
N ARG A 43 5.26 -14.68 -2.14
CA ARG A 43 5.55 -15.77 -3.08
C ARG A 43 6.61 -15.31 -4.08
N ASP A 44 6.48 -14.08 -4.55
CA ASP A 44 7.46 -13.38 -5.37
C ASP A 44 8.16 -12.27 -4.57
N ARG A 45 9.41 -12.53 -4.20
CA ARG A 45 10.24 -11.60 -3.42
C ARG A 45 10.71 -10.39 -4.23
N GLU A 46 10.65 -10.43 -5.55
CA GLU A 46 10.96 -9.25 -6.37
C GLU A 46 9.89 -8.17 -6.20
N LEU A 47 8.62 -8.53 -5.98
CA LEU A 47 7.57 -7.56 -5.66
C LEU A 47 7.87 -6.81 -4.35
N ALA A 48 8.34 -7.53 -3.32
CA ALA A 48 8.77 -6.93 -2.07
C ALA A 48 9.99 -6.02 -2.27
N LEU A 49 10.98 -6.46 -3.04
CA LEU A 49 12.17 -5.65 -3.37
C LEU A 49 11.78 -4.36 -4.09
N HIS A 50 10.96 -4.46 -5.13
CA HIS A 50 10.54 -3.32 -5.93
C HIS A 50 9.72 -2.33 -5.10
N ALA A 51 8.84 -2.80 -4.22
CA ALA A 51 8.09 -1.94 -3.30
C ALA A 51 8.98 -1.11 -2.37
N LEU A 52 10.16 -1.63 -2.00
CA LEU A 52 11.14 -0.94 -1.15
C LEU A 52 12.15 -0.10 -1.94
N SER A 53 12.26 -0.30 -3.25
CA SER A 53 13.29 0.30 -4.10
C SER A 53 12.89 1.69 -4.61
N VAL A 54 13.62 2.71 -4.16
CA VAL A 54 13.43 4.11 -4.58
C VAL A 54 14.00 4.32 -6.00
N PRO A 55 13.30 5.02 -6.90
CA PRO A 55 13.78 5.31 -8.25
C PRO A 55 15.15 6.01 -8.26
N THR A 56 16.00 5.61 -9.19
CA THR A 56 17.32 6.22 -9.41
C THR A 56 17.46 6.64 -10.87
N ILE A 57 18.42 7.53 -11.15
CA ILE A 57 18.67 8.01 -12.52
C ILE A 57 19.19 6.86 -13.40
N ALA A 58 19.86 5.86 -12.81
CA ALA A 58 20.36 4.69 -13.50
C ALA A 58 19.26 3.65 -13.76
N ASN A 59 18.32 3.47 -12.82
CA ASN A 59 17.17 2.58 -12.96
C ASN A 59 16.02 3.31 -13.65
N GLY A 60 16.16 3.53 -14.96
CA GLY A 60 15.11 4.12 -15.81
C GLY A 60 13.91 3.20 -16.05
N ASN A 61 13.97 1.94 -15.62
CA ASN A 61 12.88 0.98 -15.72
C ASN A 61 11.96 1.08 -14.49
N SER A 62 10.73 1.58 -14.69
CA SER A 62 9.72 1.73 -13.62
C SER A 62 9.27 0.42 -12.98
N TYR A 63 9.58 -0.71 -13.60
CA TYR A 63 9.26 -2.06 -13.09
C TYR A 63 10.26 -2.58 -12.07
N GLU A 64 11.43 -1.93 -11.91
CA GLU A 64 12.49 -2.31 -10.96
C GLU A 64 12.48 -1.42 -9.71
N ASN A 65 11.44 -0.61 -9.54
CA ASN A 65 11.29 0.30 -8.42
C ASN A 65 9.81 0.42 -8.04
N TYR A 66 9.52 1.18 -6.99
CA TYR A 66 8.18 1.20 -6.42
C TYR A 66 7.13 1.86 -7.35
N GLN A 67 7.50 2.57 -8.42
CA GLN A 67 6.57 3.42 -9.20
C GLN A 67 5.42 2.64 -9.82
N TYR A 68 5.70 1.47 -10.43
CA TYR A 68 4.64 0.65 -11.00
C TYR A 68 3.69 0.15 -9.91
N LEU A 69 4.25 -0.29 -8.78
CA LEU A 69 3.48 -0.82 -7.66
C LEU A 69 2.70 0.27 -6.93
N GLU A 70 3.24 1.47 -6.78
CA GLU A 70 2.56 2.66 -6.24
C GLU A 70 1.31 2.99 -7.07
N PHE A 71 1.46 3.02 -8.40
CA PHE A 71 0.36 3.27 -9.31
C PHE A 71 -0.79 2.25 -9.19
N TYR A 72 -0.47 0.97 -8.97
CA TYR A 72 -1.47 -0.06 -8.70
C TYR A 72 -2.05 0.10 -7.28
N GLY A 73 -1.16 0.27 -6.31
CA GLY A 73 -1.44 0.34 -4.90
C GLY A 73 -2.38 1.47 -4.51
N ASP A 74 -2.21 2.67 -5.06
CA ASP A 74 -3.13 3.80 -4.85
C ASP A 74 -4.58 3.40 -5.15
N ARG A 75 -4.82 2.76 -6.31
CA ARG A 75 -6.17 2.34 -6.71
C ARG A 75 -6.73 1.22 -5.84
N VAL A 76 -5.89 0.22 -5.55
CA VAL A 76 -6.25 -0.92 -4.70
C VAL A 76 -6.63 -0.42 -3.31
N TYR A 77 -5.78 0.40 -2.72
CA TYR A 77 -5.98 0.94 -1.38
C TYR A 77 -7.23 1.82 -1.30
N ASN A 78 -7.44 2.71 -2.28
CA ASN A 78 -8.66 3.53 -2.35
C ASN A 78 -9.92 2.66 -2.38
N LEU A 79 -9.97 1.63 -3.22
CA LEU A 79 -11.13 0.73 -3.31
C LEU A 79 -11.31 -0.10 -2.03
N CYS A 80 -10.21 -0.56 -1.44
CA CYS A 80 -10.19 -1.31 -0.18
C CYS A 80 -10.83 -0.50 0.96
N VAL A 81 -10.34 0.73 1.18
CA VAL A 81 -10.82 1.62 2.25
C VAL A 81 -12.28 2.04 2.02
N ILE A 82 -12.68 2.33 0.78
CA ILE A 82 -14.09 2.65 0.47
C ILE A 82 -14.99 1.46 0.82
N THR A 83 -14.57 0.26 0.47
CA THR A 83 -15.32 -0.97 0.75
C THR A 83 -15.48 -1.18 2.25
N LEU A 84 -14.41 -0.96 3.02
CA LEU A 84 -14.45 -0.99 4.49
C LEU A 84 -15.42 0.04 5.08
N LEU A 85 -15.31 1.30 4.67
CA LEU A 85 -16.17 2.36 5.21
C LEU A 85 -17.65 2.03 4.95
N ASN A 86 -17.96 1.45 3.79
CA ASN A 86 -19.31 1.00 3.46
C ASN A 86 -19.78 -0.18 4.32
N GLN A 87 -18.93 -1.19 4.53
CA GLN A 87 -19.27 -2.35 5.36
C GLN A 87 -19.47 -1.97 6.84
N LYS A 88 -18.56 -1.17 7.40
CA LYS A 88 -18.58 -0.76 8.82
C LYS A 88 -19.78 0.11 9.16
N HIS A 89 -20.19 0.99 8.25
CA HIS A 89 -21.24 1.96 8.57
C HIS A 89 -22.67 1.44 8.39
N LYS A 90 -22.90 0.26 7.75
CA LYS A 90 -24.25 -0.33 7.49
C LYS A 90 -25.31 0.67 6.98
N MET A 91 -24.89 1.84 6.51
CA MET A 91 -25.71 3.01 6.25
C MET A 91 -25.24 3.60 4.94
N ARG A 92 -26.20 4.01 4.11
CA ARG A 92 -25.93 4.72 2.86
C ARG A 92 -25.30 6.08 3.17
N VAL A 93 -23.97 6.15 3.19
CA VAL A 93 -23.22 7.41 3.22
C VAL A 93 -23.38 8.07 1.85
N SER A 94 -23.74 9.35 1.80
CA SER A 94 -23.82 10.04 0.51
C SER A 94 -22.44 10.15 -0.15
N PRO A 95 -22.34 10.16 -1.50
CA PRO A 95 -21.05 10.26 -2.20
C PRO A 95 -20.19 11.41 -1.70
N ARG A 96 -20.78 12.58 -1.42
CA ARG A 96 -20.08 13.75 -0.87
C ARG A 96 -19.46 13.49 0.51
N LYS A 97 -20.17 12.81 1.41
CA LYS A 97 -19.67 12.50 2.76
C LYS A 97 -18.59 11.42 2.70
N LEU A 98 -18.71 10.47 1.78
CA LEU A 98 -17.70 9.44 1.54
C LEU A 98 -16.41 10.06 1.02
N ASP A 99 -16.50 10.91 -0.02
CA ASP A 99 -15.35 11.64 -0.58
C ASP A 99 -14.61 12.47 0.50
N ALA A 100 -15.35 13.19 1.34
CA ALA A 100 -14.77 13.96 2.44
C ALA A 100 -14.00 13.09 3.46
N ARG A 101 -14.49 11.88 3.75
CA ARG A 101 -13.81 10.94 4.64
C ARG A 101 -12.57 10.34 3.98
N MET A 102 -12.71 9.94 2.72
CA MET A 102 -11.63 9.36 1.93
C MET A 102 -10.42 10.29 1.84
N LYS A 103 -10.64 11.58 1.58
CA LYS A 103 -9.57 12.59 1.48
C LYS A 103 -8.58 12.61 2.64
N HIS A 104 -9.00 12.26 3.85
CA HIS A 104 -8.08 12.16 4.97
C HIS A 104 -7.32 10.83 4.99
N VAL A 105 -8.04 9.71 4.84
CA VAL A 105 -7.49 8.34 4.98
C VAL A 105 -6.54 7.98 3.83
N VAL A 106 -6.80 8.48 2.63
CA VAL A 106 -5.95 8.23 1.44
C VAL A 106 -5.02 9.38 1.12
N SER A 107 -4.86 10.34 2.02
CA SER A 107 -3.90 11.42 1.80
C SER A 107 -2.47 10.90 1.93
N ASN A 108 -1.58 11.40 1.07
CA ASN A 108 -0.15 11.12 1.15
C ASN A 108 0.43 11.47 2.53
N SER A 109 -0.12 12.49 3.20
CA SER A 109 0.28 12.87 4.56
C SER A 109 -0.07 11.81 5.60
N HIS A 110 -1.23 11.16 5.46
CA HIS A 110 -1.64 10.06 6.33
C HIS A 110 -0.79 8.81 6.07
N LEU A 111 -0.65 8.39 4.80
CA LEU A 111 0.16 7.23 4.41
C LEU A 111 1.63 7.40 4.80
N ALA A 112 2.22 8.56 4.56
CA ALA A 112 3.59 8.85 5.00
C ALA A 112 3.76 8.74 6.51
N LYS A 113 2.79 9.20 7.30
CA LYS A 113 2.83 9.06 8.77
C LYS A 113 2.72 7.61 9.20
N MET A 114 1.84 6.83 8.56
CA MET A 114 1.74 5.38 8.84
C MET A 114 3.07 4.69 8.54
N ALA A 115 3.65 4.93 7.36
CA ALA A 115 4.93 4.34 6.95
C ALA A 115 6.08 4.70 7.89
N GLN A 116 6.13 5.94 8.36
CA GLN A 116 7.14 6.39 9.32
C GLN A 116 6.96 5.71 10.68
N ARG A 117 5.72 5.62 11.17
CA ARG A 117 5.42 5.06 12.49
C ARG A 117 5.58 3.55 12.55
N SER A 118 5.27 2.84 11.47
CA SER A 118 5.44 1.38 11.39
C SER A 118 6.91 0.98 11.23
N GLY A 119 7.81 1.93 10.97
CA GLY A 119 9.20 1.65 10.65
C GLY A 119 9.42 1.21 9.20
N LEU A 120 8.37 1.18 8.36
CA LEU A 120 8.46 0.81 6.95
C LEU A 120 9.48 1.68 6.19
N THR A 121 9.60 2.97 6.53
CA THR A 121 10.59 3.85 5.91
C THR A 121 12.03 3.41 6.15
N ASN A 122 12.31 2.67 7.23
CA ASN A 122 13.65 2.15 7.51
C ASN A 122 14.02 0.97 6.60
N LEU A 123 13.03 0.43 5.88
CA LEU A 123 13.20 -0.67 4.94
C LEU A 123 13.62 -0.20 3.54
N ALA A 124 13.50 1.09 3.26
CA ALA A 124 13.75 1.67 1.95
C ALA A 124 15.17 1.39 1.42
N LEU A 125 15.24 1.08 0.14
CA LEU A 125 16.45 0.78 -0.59
C LEU A 125 16.67 1.78 -1.72
N LYS A 126 17.94 2.05 -2.04
CA LYS A 126 18.35 2.81 -3.22
C LYS A 126 19.66 2.24 -3.74
N ASP A 127 19.67 1.82 -5.00
CA ASP A 127 20.81 1.13 -5.63
C ASP A 127 21.36 -0.04 -4.78
N GLY A 128 20.45 -0.89 -4.28
CA GLY A 128 20.77 -2.07 -3.45
C GLY A 128 21.24 -1.77 -2.02
N LYS A 129 21.18 -0.51 -1.57
CA LYS A 129 21.65 -0.08 -0.25
C LYS A 129 20.53 0.56 0.57
N ILE A 130 20.63 0.47 1.90
CA ILE A 130 19.68 1.13 2.81
C ILE A 130 19.68 2.64 2.56
N PHE A 131 18.49 3.17 2.30
CA PHE A 131 18.28 4.57 1.99
C PHE A 131 17.70 5.32 3.18
N GLN A 132 18.50 6.22 3.78
CA GLN A 132 18.08 6.97 4.97
C GLN A 132 17.42 8.33 4.68
N ALA A 133 17.61 8.88 3.47
CA ALA A 133 17.05 10.19 3.10
C ALA A 133 15.60 10.08 2.58
N VAL A 134 14.76 9.32 3.28
CA VAL A 134 13.36 9.08 2.92
C VAL A 134 12.55 10.36 3.15
N THR A 135 11.95 10.89 2.08
CA THR A 135 11.07 12.06 2.15
C THR A 135 9.65 11.62 2.51
N LYS A 136 8.77 12.59 2.82
CA LYS A 136 7.34 12.29 3.00
C LYS A 136 6.70 11.70 1.74
N ARG A 137 7.14 12.12 0.55
CA ARG A 137 6.64 11.55 -0.71
C ARG A 137 7.08 10.10 -0.85
N HIS A 138 8.38 9.81 -0.67
CA HIS A 138 8.87 8.43 -0.67
C HIS A 138 8.11 7.55 0.33
N ALA A 139 7.87 8.04 1.55
CA ALA A 139 7.16 7.29 2.57
C ALA A 139 5.71 6.94 2.18
N SER A 140 4.99 7.88 1.55
CA SER A 140 3.65 7.61 1.01
C SER A 140 3.71 6.58 -0.12
N ASP A 141 4.62 6.79 -1.08
CA ASP A 141 4.68 5.98 -2.29
C ASP A 141 5.11 4.54 -1.98
N ILE A 142 6.02 4.34 -1.02
CA ILE A 142 6.42 3.01 -0.52
C ILE A 142 5.22 2.30 0.12
N MET A 143 4.39 3.02 0.90
CA MET A 143 3.19 2.41 1.51
C MET A 143 2.20 1.96 0.44
N GLU A 144 1.96 2.79 -0.58
CA GLU A 144 1.11 2.45 -1.72
C GLU A 144 1.70 1.25 -2.48
N ALA A 145 2.99 1.28 -2.76
CA ALA A 145 3.67 0.19 -3.44
C ALA A 145 3.64 -1.13 -2.68
N VAL A 146 3.72 -1.13 -1.35
CA VAL A 146 3.54 -2.33 -0.53
C VAL A 146 2.13 -2.90 -0.70
N TYR A 147 1.08 -2.05 -0.67
CA TYR A 147 -0.27 -2.52 -0.95
C TYR A 147 -0.40 -3.07 -2.38
N GLY A 148 0.22 -2.43 -3.37
CA GLY A 148 0.26 -2.92 -4.74
C GLY A 148 0.95 -4.29 -4.86
N ALA A 149 2.10 -4.45 -4.21
CA ALA A 149 2.89 -5.68 -4.21
C ALA A 149 2.10 -6.84 -3.59
N VAL A 150 1.55 -6.65 -2.39
CA VAL A 150 0.75 -7.68 -1.72
C VAL A 150 -0.49 -8.03 -2.53
N PHE A 151 -1.15 -7.05 -3.13
CA PHE A 151 -2.36 -7.30 -3.90
C PHE A 151 -2.07 -8.20 -5.11
N ILE A 152 -0.98 -7.92 -5.83
CA ILE A 152 -0.55 -8.74 -6.96
C ILE A 152 -0.15 -10.15 -6.47
N ASP A 153 0.70 -10.24 -5.43
CA ASP A 153 1.23 -11.51 -4.91
C ASP A 153 0.15 -12.45 -4.33
N SER A 154 -0.85 -11.86 -3.66
CA SER A 154 -1.99 -12.58 -3.06
C SER A 154 -3.01 -13.06 -4.10
N GLY A 155 -2.90 -12.64 -5.36
CA GLY A 155 -3.86 -12.97 -6.41
C GLY A 155 -5.09 -12.06 -6.43
N ASN A 156 -4.89 -10.77 -6.16
CA ASN A 156 -5.90 -9.70 -6.12
C ASN A 156 -6.87 -9.79 -4.92
N ASP A 157 -6.38 -10.19 -3.74
CA ASP A 157 -7.20 -10.33 -2.54
C ASP A 157 -7.27 -9.06 -1.68
N PHE A 158 -8.44 -8.40 -1.66
CA PHE A 158 -8.68 -7.24 -0.82
C PHE A 158 -8.71 -7.56 0.68
N ALA A 159 -9.05 -8.79 1.09
CA ALA A 159 -9.09 -9.16 2.50
C ALA A 159 -7.66 -9.14 3.09
N THR A 160 -6.68 -9.65 2.34
CA THR A 160 -5.26 -9.58 2.72
C THR A 160 -4.79 -8.14 2.89
N ILE A 161 -5.07 -7.25 1.94
CA ILE A 161 -4.73 -5.81 2.04
C ILE A 161 -5.37 -5.19 3.27
N PHE A 162 -6.62 -5.55 3.53
CA PHE A 162 -7.36 -5.02 4.67
C PHE A 162 -6.73 -5.44 6.01
N ASN A 163 -6.36 -6.71 6.17
CA ASN A 163 -5.73 -7.21 7.39
C ASN A 163 -4.39 -6.52 7.65
N ILE A 164 -3.56 -6.36 6.61
CA ILE A 164 -2.29 -5.64 6.70
C ILE A 164 -2.51 -4.18 7.09
N HIS A 165 -3.47 -3.50 6.45
CA HIS A 165 -3.78 -2.11 6.76
C HIS A 165 -4.17 -1.92 8.23
N LEU A 166 -5.02 -2.79 8.78
CA LEU A 166 -5.40 -2.76 10.19
C LEU A 166 -4.20 -3.00 11.11
N ALA A 167 -3.38 -4.01 10.82
CA ALA A 167 -2.19 -4.30 11.62
C ALA A 167 -1.24 -3.09 11.64
N LEU A 168 -1.05 -2.42 10.51
CA LEU A 168 -0.24 -1.21 10.43
C LEU A 168 -0.90 0.00 11.12
N GLU A 169 -2.22 0.17 11.09
CA GLU A 169 -2.91 1.24 11.86
C GLU A 169 -2.83 1.01 13.37
N GLU A 170 -3.07 -0.21 13.84
CA GLU A 170 -3.06 -0.54 15.28
C GLU A 170 -1.67 -0.36 15.89
N ASN A 171 -0.63 -0.78 15.19
CA ASN A 171 0.76 -0.61 15.61
C ASN A 171 1.26 0.85 15.57
N THR A 172 0.52 1.76 14.91
CA THR A 172 0.92 3.17 14.73
C THR A 172 0.05 4.15 15.50
N THR A 173 -0.98 3.67 16.20
CA THR A 173 -1.85 4.48 17.05
C THR A 173 -1.46 4.27 18.51
N PRO A 174 -0.89 5.28 19.20
CA PRO A 174 -0.84 5.20 20.65
C PRO A 174 -2.29 5.18 21.15
N LEU A 175 -2.65 4.16 21.95
CA LEU A 175 -3.90 4.05 22.69
C LEU A 175 -4.18 5.38 23.42
N SER A 176 -4.81 6.32 22.73
CA SER A 176 -5.21 7.61 23.26
C SER A 176 -6.65 7.86 22.84
N LYS A 177 -7.52 7.40 23.74
CA LYS A 177 -8.91 7.81 23.96
C LYS A 177 -9.84 7.51 22.79
N SER A 178 -10.51 6.36 22.89
CA SER A 178 -11.95 6.33 22.60
C SER A 178 -12.60 7.51 23.32
N ALA A 179 -12.96 8.56 22.59
CA ALA A 179 -13.85 9.57 23.11
C ALA A 179 -15.13 8.84 23.56
N PRO A 180 -15.60 9.00 24.80
CA PRO A 180 -16.85 8.40 25.23
C PRO A 180 -17.96 8.90 24.30
N ILE A 181 -18.76 7.98 23.77
CA ILE A 181 -20.02 8.29 23.11
C ILE A 181 -20.84 9.06 24.14
N SER A 182 -21.00 10.37 23.96
CA SER A 182 -21.89 11.18 24.78
C SER A 182 -23.32 10.66 24.61
N PRO A 183 -23.99 10.17 25.66
CA PRO A 183 -25.37 9.72 25.56
C PRO A 183 -26.27 10.94 25.71
N GLN A 184 -26.47 11.72 24.64
CA GLN A 184 -27.50 12.76 24.60
C GLN A 184 -27.78 13.19 23.17
N GLN A 185 -28.71 12.48 22.53
CA GLN A 185 -29.67 13.01 21.55
C GLN A 185 -30.67 11.90 21.19
N ASN A 186 -31.43 11.48 22.20
CA ASN A 186 -32.71 10.78 22.05
C ASN A 186 -33.63 11.28 23.16
N ALA A 187 -34.10 12.53 23.02
CA ALA A 187 -35.26 13.06 23.72
C ALA A 187 -35.60 14.44 23.15
N ALA A 188 -36.44 14.49 22.12
CA ALA A 188 -37.50 15.47 21.97
C ALA A 188 -38.36 15.09 20.76
N LEU A 189 -39.66 15.01 21.04
CA LEU A 189 -40.79 14.92 20.13
C LEU A 189 -40.77 16.00 19.04
#